data_AF-A0A9Q1H8X5-F1
#
_entry.id   AF-A0A9Q1H8X5-F1
#
_cell.length_a   1.000
_cell.length_b   1.000
_cell.length_c   1.000
_cell.angle_alpha   90.00
_cell.angle_beta   90.00
_cell.angle_gamma   90.00
#
_symmetry.space_group_name_H-M   'P 1'
#
loop_
_entity.id
_entity.type
_entity.pdbx_description
1 polymer ?
#
loop_
_entity_poly.entity_id
_entity_poly.type
_entity_poly.pdbx_seq_one_letter_code
_entity_poly.pdbx_strand_id
1 'polypeptide(L)'
;MLSYLTSVLLLASSSGDSRVASVMLSSESLLRYLHQRATEKPSSSLEVIFTARSKLKYQSVFLTAYLVAASAKFKIKPEVSLLWDVETLFACLTKSDVCAKVSSLQLLTSVFEMNFESQVIQIRDKPQQRTRSSDDVGLVLSAGTTRSLFFLLQNILLRGSDFVAWNSLLCLSSLWEYVSKKNKKVSDHLVQQPWNEFLVESCLGFYGDTLPPAWFIRFLILFPSQVPQKSVEAILNSILQQNPETLDHRMLGSAAVFIKEPYRYIGGVVLSADLTFLDRTADLARTICGLGM
;
A
#
# COMPACT_ATOMS: atom_id res chain seq x y z
N MET A 1 -24.86 -0.93 7.43
CA MET A 1 -24.80 -2.29 6.83
C MET A 1 -23.44 -2.61 6.23
N LEU A 2 -22.90 -1.86 5.25
CA LEU A 2 -21.58 -2.18 4.66
C LEU A 2 -20.43 -2.22 5.68
N SER A 3 -20.36 -1.26 6.62
CA SER A 3 -19.36 -1.28 7.69
C SER A 3 -19.42 -2.53 8.57
N TYR A 4 -20.62 -3.08 8.78
CA TYR A 4 -20.80 -4.32 9.51
C TYR A 4 -20.23 -5.50 8.70
N LEU A 5 -20.57 -5.60 7.41
CA LEU A 5 -20.01 -6.63 6.52
C LEU A 5 -18.47 -6.56 6.45
N THR A 6 -17.91 -5.36 6.37
CA THR A 6 -16.46 -5.14 6.44
C THR A 6 -15.86 -5.65 7.75
N SER A 7 -16.50 -5.35 8.89
CA SER A 7 -16.01 -5.78 10.20
C SER A 7 -16.06 -7.31 10.35
N VAL A 8 -17.15 -7.94 9.87
CA VAL A 8 -17.29 -9.41 9.86
C VAL A 8 -16.25 -10.04 8.95
N LEU A 9 -16.00 -9.47 7.77
CA LEU A 9 -14.98 -9.97 6.85
C LEU A 9 -13.56 -9.82 7.41
N LEU A 10 -13.27 -8.70 8.09
CA LEU A 10 -12.00 -8.47 8.78
C LEU A 10 -11.76 -9.52 9.87
N LEU A 11 -12.77 -9.77 10.72
CA LEU A 11 -12.70 -10.76 11.79
C LEU A 11 -12.57 -12.19 11.24
N ALA A 12 -13.29 -12.51 10.17
CA ALA A 12 -13.17 -13.79 9.48
C ALA A 12 -11.76 -13.96 8.87
N SER A 13 -11.21 -12.88 8.30
CA SER A 13 -9.87 -12.89 7.71
C SER A 13 -8.76 -13.06 8.75
N SER A 14 -8.90 -12.48 9.95
CA SER A 14 -7.93 -12.65 11.04
C SER A 14 -8.02 -14.02 11.70
N SER A 15 -9.22 -14.57 11.85
CA SER A 15 -9.45 -15.93 12.37
C SER A 15 -9.17 -17.05 11.36
N GLY A 16 -8.95 -16.71 10.08
CA GLY A 16 -8.71 -17.68 9.01
C GLY A 16 -9.98 -18.39 8.52
N ASP A 17 -11.16 -17.90 8.88
CA ASP A 17 -12.44 -18.45 8.46
C ASP A 17 -12.82 -17.95 7.05
N SER A 18 -12.88 -18.89 6.09
CA SER A 18 -13.22 -18.58 4.69
C SER A 18 -14.73 -18.48 4.45
N ARG A 19 -15.59 -18.93 5.37
CA ARG A 19 -17.04 -19.06 5.14
C ARG A 19 -17.70 -17.73 4.79
N VAL A 20 -17.37 -16.68 5.54
CA VAL A 20 -17.91 -15.33 5.31
C VAL A 20 -17.50 -14.82 3.93
N ALA A 21 -16.21 -14.95 3.60
CA ALA A 21 -15.69 -14.54 2.30
C ALA A 21 -16.38 -15.31 1.17
N SER A 22 -16.55 -16.62 1.30
CA SER A 22 -17.26 -17.46 0.33
C SER A 22 -18.71 -17.01 0.13
N VAL A 23 -19.47 -16.80 1.21
CA VAL A 23 -20.88 -16.34 1.13
C VAL A 23 -20.97 -14.98 0.43
N MET A 24 -20.09 -14.04 0.75
CA MET A 24 -20.09 -12.72 0.13
C MET A 24 -19.68 -12.77 -1.35
N LEU A 25 -18.67 -13.59 -1.69
CA LEU A 25 -18.15 -13.73 -3.06
C LEU A 25 -19.07 -14.54 -3.98
N SER A 26 -19.88 -15.45 -3.42
CA SER A 26 -20.94 -16.17 -4.17
C SER A 26 -22.18 -15.32 -4.40
N SER A 27 -22.35 -14.18 -3.70
CA SER A 27 -23.50 -13.30 -3.89
C SER A 27 -23.26 -12.32 -5.04
N GLU A 28 -23.71 -12.70 -6.24
CA GLU A 28 -23.64 -11.83 -7.42
C GLU A 28 -24.32 -10.47 -7.20
N SER A 29 -25.49 -10.46 -6.55
CA SER A 29 -26.25 -9.24 -6.25
C SER A 29 -25.46 -8.27 -5.37
N LEU A 30 -24.71 -8.79 -4.38
CA LEU A 30 -23.85 -7.98 -3.52
C LEU A 30 -22.70 -7.38 -4.34
N LEU A 31 -22.00 -8.19 -5.13
CA LEU A 31 -20.87 -7.73 -5.94
C LEU A 31 -21.29 -6.65 -6.94
N ARG A 32 -22.41 -6.86 -7.64
CA ARG A 32 -22.98 -5.86 -8.56
C ARG A 32 -23.40 -4.59 -7.83
N TYR A 33 -24.01 -4.70 -6.66
CA TYR A 33 -24.39 -3.54 -5.85
C TYR A 33 -23.17 -2.71 -5.42
N LEU A 34 -22.12 -3.36 -4.93
CA LEU A 34 -20.87 -2.69 -4.53
C LEU A 34 -20.24 -1.98 -5.73
N HIS A 35 -20.21 -2.64 -6.88
CA HIS A 35 -19.67 -2.07 -8.10
C HIS A 35 -20.46 -0.85 -8.59
N GLN A 36 -21.79 -0.96 -8.61
CA GLN A 36 -22.67 0.14 -9.01
C GLN A 36 -22.47 1.37 -8.11
N ARG A 37 -22.37 1.16 -6.79
CA ARG A 37 -22.15 2.26 -5.83
C ARG A 37 -20.74 2.84 -5.90
N ALA A 38 -19.74 2.02 -6.18
CA ALA A 38 -18.37 2.51 -6.36
C ALA A 38 -18.20 3.35 -7.64
N THR A 39 -18.86 2.95 -8.72
CA THR A 39 -18.74 3.58 -10.05
C THR A 39 -19.76 4.69 -10.33
N GLU A 40 -20.69 4.91 -9.40
CA GLU A 40 -21.72 5.96 -9.51
C GLU A 40 -21.06 7.32 -9.80
N LYS A 41 -21.47 7.95 -10.91
CA LYS A 41 -21.00 9.28 -11.31
C LYS A 41 -21.60 10.32 -10.37
N PRO A 42 -20.87 11.40 -10.05
CA PRO A 42 -21.46 12.50 -9.29
C PRO A 42 -22.65 13.08 -10.08
N SER A 43 -23.85 13.03 -9.50
CA SER A 43 -25.02 13.69 -10.09
C SER A 43 -24.87 15.21 -9.97
N SER A 44 -25.25 15.94 -11.02
CA SER A 44 -25.21 17.41 -11.07
C SER A 44 -26.34 18.10 -10.30
N SER A 45 -27.32 17.34 -9.80
CA SER A 45 -28.33 17.85 -8.87
C SER A 45 -27.71 18.15 -7.51
N LEU A 46 -28.21 19.18 -6.81
CA LEU A 46 -27.85 19.71 -5.47
C LEU A 46 -27.53 18.65 -4.37
N GLU A 47 -26.50 17.83 -4.57
CA GLU A 47 -26.12 16.69 -3.71
C GLU A 47 -25.00 17.04 -2.73
N VAL A 48 -24.62 18.31 -2.66
CA VAL A 48 -23.70 18.88 -1.65
C VAL A 48 -24.20 18.60 -0.22
N ILE A 49 -25.47 18.21 -0.04
CA ILE A 49 -26.12 18.03 1.25
C ILE A 49 -25.96 16.60 1.83
N PHE A 50 -25.67 15.55 1.04
CA PHE A 50 -25.67 14.17 1.56
C PHE A 50 -24.28 13.50 1.62
N THR A 51 -23.56 13.74 2.73
CA THR A 51 -22.36 13.00 3.16
C THR A 51 -22.53 11.47 3.20
N ALA A 52 -23.78 10.99 3.29
CA ALA A 52 -24.08 9.57 3.32
C ALA A 52 -23.80 8.84 1.99
N ARG A 53 -24.02 9.48 0.83
CA ARG A 53 -23.81 8.84 -0.49
C ARG A 53 -22.33 8.71 -0.83
N SER A 54 -21.55 9.76 -0.60
CA SER A 54 -20.10 9.70 -0.76
C SER A 54 -19.47 8.67 0.19
N LYS A 55 -19.93 8.62 1.43
CA LYS A 55 -19.50 7.60 2.41
C LYS A 55 -19.84 6.18 1.94
N LEU A 56 -21.04 5.94 1.43
CA LEU A 56 -21.44 4.62 0.92
C LEU A 56 -20.58 4.19 -0.29
N LYS A 57 -20.27 5.12 -1.20
CA LYS A 57 -19.36 4.88 -2.32
C LYS A 57 -18.00 4.41 -1.83
N TYR A 58 -17.36 5.15 -0.91
CA TYR A 58 -16.03 4.77 -0.42
C TYR A 58 -16.04 3.49 0.42
N GLN A 59 -17.11 3.24 1.18
CA GLN A 59 -17.31 1.96 1.88
C GLN A 59 -17.46 0.78 0.91
N SER A 60 -18.08 1.00 -0.25
CA SER A 60 -18.21 -0.02 -1.29
C SER A 60 -16.86 -0.35 -1.92
N VAL A 61 -16.05 0.69 -2.22
CA VAL A 61 -14.67 0.53 -2.70
C VAL A 61 -13.82 -0.22 -1.66
N PHE A 62 -13.90 0.19 -0.40
CA PHE A 62 -13.18 -0.41 0.72
C PHE A 62 -13.54 -1.89 0.89
N LEU A 63 -14.83 -2.22 0.97
CA LEU A 63 -15.28 -3.61 1.08
C LEU A 63 -14.84 -4.45 -0.14
N THR A 64 -14.85 -3.87 -1.34
CA THR A 64 -14.33 -4.55 -2.54
C THR A 64 -12.85 -4.88 -2.40
N ALA A 65 -12.02 -3.96 -1.86
CA ALA A 65 -10.61 -4.21 -1.62
C ALA A 65 -10.36 -5.41 -0.71
N TYR A 66 -11.16 -5.54 0.36
CA TYR A 66 -11.08 -6.69 1.27
C TYR A 66 -11.58 -7.99 0.64
N LEU A 67 -12.65 -7.93 -0.18
CA LEU A 67 -13.13 -9.11 -0.91
C LEU A 67 -12.09 -9.60 -1.92
N VAL A 68 -11.38 -8.70 -2.60
CA VAL A 68 -10.26 -9.03 -3.48
C VAL A 68 -9.17 -9.74 -2.68
N ALA A 69 -8.70 -9.15 -1.58
CA ALA A 69 -7.66 -9.75 -0.73
C ALA A 69 -8.09 -11.10 -0.14
N ALA A 70 -9.34 -11.23 0.32
CA ALA A 70 -9.88 -12.47 0.85
C ALA A 70 -10.00 -13.55 -0.24
N SER A 71 -10.42 -13.18 -1.45
CA SER A 71 -10.48 -14.10 -2.59
C SER A 71 -9.10 -14.67 -2.93
N ALA A 72 -8.05 -13.84 -2.85
CA ALA A 72 -6.67 -14.25 -3.05
C ALA A 72 -6.20 -15.21 -1.94
N LYS A 73 -6.41 -14.81 -0.68
CA LYS A 73 -6.00 -15.56 0.51
C LYS A 73 -6.61 -16.95 0.55
N PHE A 74 -7.92 -17.05 0.28
CA PHE A 74 -8.66 -18.30 0.36
C PHE A 74 -8.82 -19.01 -0.99
N LYS A 75 -8.25 -18.46 -2.07
CA LYS A 75 -8.35 -18.98 -3.46
C LYS A 75 -9.80 -19.21 -3.91
N ILE A 76 -10.70 -18.32 -3.52
CA ILE A 76 -12.12 -18.37 -3.86
C ILE A 76 -12.33 -17.71 -5.21
N LYS A 77 -13.02 -18.40 -6.13
CA LYS A 77 -13.42 -17.86 -7.42
C LYS A 77 -14.88 -17.36 -7.34
N PRO A 78 -15.13 -16.05 -7.46
CA PRO A 78 -16.49 -15.54 -7.56
C PRO A 78 -17.09 -15.90 -8.92
N GLU A 79 -18.42 -15.92 -9.00
CA GLU A 79 -19.15 -16.17 -10.24
C GLU A 79 -19.05 -14.99 -11.22
N VAL A 80 -18.83 -13.78 -10.70
CA VAL A 80 -18.74 -12.54 -11.49
C VAL A 80 -17.47 -11.77 -11.18
N SER A 81 -16.79 -11.34 -12.24
CA SER A 81 -15.70 -10.37 -12.17
C SER A 81 -16.21 -8.96 -12.49
N LEU A 82 -15.88 -8.01 -11.62
CA LEU A 82 -16.29 -6.61 -11.73
C LEU A 82 -15.26 -5.80 -12.52
N LEU A 83 -15.73 -4.91 -13.38
CA LEU A 83 -14.84 -4.16 -14.26
C LEU A 83 -14.56 -2.75 -13.76
N TRP A 84 -13.31 -2.41 -13.46
CA TRP A 84 -12.94 -1.09 -12.93
C TRP A 84 -12.06 -0.31 -13.90
N ASP A 85 -12.31 1.00 -13.99
CA ASP A 85 -11.46 1.93 -14.73
C ASP A 85 -10.43 2.56 -13.78
N VAL A 86 -9.15 2.49 -14.13
CA VAL A 86 -8.04 3.09 -13.39
C VAL A 86 -8.28 4.58 -13.13
N GLU A 87 -8.85 5.30 -14.09
CA GLU A 87 -9.08 6.74 -13.96
C GLU A 87 -10.01 7.08 -12.81
N THR A 88 -11.02 6.23 -12.56
CA THR A 88 -11.96 6.45 -11.46
C THR A 88 -11.30 6.33 -10.09
N LEU A 89 -10.31 5.43 -9.98
CA LEU A 89 -9.49 5.28 -8.77
C LEU A 89 -8.54 6.46 -8.62
N PHE A 90 -7.88 6.88 -9.70
CA PHE A 90 -6.95 8.02 -9.68
C PHE A 90 -7.68 9.32 -9.33
N ALA A 91 -8.89 9.52 -9.87
CA ALA A 91 -9.73 10.65 -9.52
C ALA A 91 -10.16 10.67 -8.04
N CYS A 92 -10.18 9.52 -7.35
CA CYS A 92 -10.43 9.48 -5.91
C CYS A 92 -9.18 9.82 -5.10
N LEU A 93 -7.99 9.51 -5.60
CA LEU A 93 -6.71 9.84 -4.97
C LEU A 93 -6.42 11.36 -4.94
N THR A 94 -6.95 12.11 -5.91
CA THR A 94 -6.79 13.57 -5.99
C THR A 94 -7.77 14.36 -5.12
N LYS A 95 -8.82 13.72 -4.57
CA LYS A 95 -9.79 14.37 -3.69
C LYS A 95 -9.16 14.73 -2.35
N SER A 96 -9.71 15.72 -1.65
CA SER A 96 -9.30 16.04 -0.27
C SER A 96 -9.77 15.02 0.76
N ASP A 97 -10.82 14.25 0.45
CA ASP A 97 -11.46 13.30 1.37
C ASP A 97 -10.55 12.10 1.69
N VAL A 98 -10.28 11.89 2.99
CA VAL A 98 -9.43 10.81 3.50
C VAL A 98 -9.99 9.43 3.19
N CYS A 99 -11.31 9.24 3.30
CA CYS A 99 -11.95 7.95 3.03
C CYS A 99 -11.84 7.59 1.54
N ALA A 100 -11.97 8.59 0.65
CA ALA A 100 -11.81 8.42 -0.79
C ALA A 100 -10.39 7.93 -1.13
N LYS A 101 -9.37 8.60 -0.58
CA LYS A 101 -7.97 8.23 -0.78
C LYS A 101 -7.70 6.83 -0.25
N VAL A 102 -7.99 6.58 1.03
CA VAL A 102 -7.62 5.33 1.69
C VAL A 102 -8.32 4.12 1.06
N SER A 103 -9.63 4.23 0.76
CA SER A 103 -10.34 3.13 0.10
C SER A 103 -9.76 2.79 -1.28
N SER A 104 -9.36 3.82 -2.04
CA SER A 104 -8.76 3.65 -3.37
C SER A 104 -7.33 3.10 -3.28
N LEU A 105 -6.53 3.58 -2.32
CA LEU A 105 -5.19 3.08 -2.01
C LEU A 105 -5.22 1.60 -1.63
N GLN A 106 -6.15 1.18 -0.77
CA GLN A 106 -6.28 -0.21 -0.37
C GLN A 106 -6.69 -1.12 -1.54
N LEU A 107 -7.64 -0.68 -2.36
CA LEU A 107 -8.04 -1.46 -3.53
C LEU A 107 -6.88 -1.63 -4.51
N LEU A 108 -6.14 -0.54 -4.80
CA LEU A 108 -4.97 -0.57 -5.65
C LEU A 108 -3.87 -1.48 -5.06
N THR A 109 -3.61 -1.39 -3.75
CA THR A 109 -2.67 -2.26 -3.04
C THR A 109 -3.01 -3.73 -3.26
N SER A 110 -4.24 -4.15 -2.97
CA SER A 110 -4.69 -5.53 -3.16
C SER A 110 -4.53 -6.00 -4.61
N VAL A 111 -4.76 -5.11 -5.59
CA VAL A 111 -4.62 -5.46 -7.01
C VAL A 111 -3.16 -5.61 -7.43
N PHE A 112 -2.28 -4.74 -6.94
CA PHE A 112 -0.85 -4.83 -7.21
C PHE A 112 -0.23 -6.07 -6.59
N GLU A 113 -0.58 -6.39 -5.34
CA GLU A 113 -0.13 -7.63 -4.67
C GLU A 113 -0.54 -8.89 -5.46
N MET A 114 -1.70 -8.83 -6.12
CA MET A 114 -2.19 -9.90 -7.01
C MET A 114 -1.68 -9.79 -8.45
N ASN A 115 -0.79 -8.86 -8.77
CA ASN A 115 -0.30 -8.60 -10.14
C ASN A 115 -1.41 -8.44 -11.19
N PHE A 116 -2.55 -7.85 -10.81
CA PHE A 116 -3.76 -7.73 -11.66
C PHE A 116 -4.47 -9.05 -12.01
N GLU A 117 -4.14 -10.15 -11.33
CA GLU A 117 -4.72 -11.48 -11.57
C GLU A 117 -5.91 -11.78 -10.64
N SER A 118 -6.60 -10.72 -10.17
CA SER A 118 -7.78 -10.84 -9.32
C SER A 118 -8.94 -11.50 -10.05
N GLN A 119 -9.60 -12.43 -9.37
CA GLN A 119 -10.81 -13.09 -9.88
C GLN A 119 -12.07 -12.25 -9.62
N VAL A 120 -12.00 -11.30 -8.69
CA VAL A 120 -13.13 -10.45 -8.28
C VAL A 120 -13.20 -9.19 -9.12
N ILE A 121 -12.06 -8.61 -9.49
CA ILE A 121 -12.01 -7.37 -10.26
C ILE A 121 -11.04 -7.46 -11.43
N GLN A 122 -11.41 -6.85 -12.54
CA GLN A 122 -10.55 -6.60 -13.68
C GLN A 122 -10.36 -5.10 -13.83
N ILE A 123 -9.11 -4.65 -13.81
CA ILE A 123 -8.77 -3.25 -14.04
C ILE A 123 -8.50 -3.02 -15.53
N ARG A 124 -9.21 -2.07 -16.13
CA ARG A 124 -8.92 -1.54 -17.46
C ARG A 124 -8.16 -0.23 -17.30
N ASP A 125 -6.94 -0.22 -17.82
CA ASP A 125 -6.33 1.02 -18.29
C ASP A 125 -7.07 1.39 -19.59
N LYS A 126 -7.42 2.66 -19.79
CA LYS A 126 -8.11 3.06 -21.03
C LYS A 126 -7.31 2.57 -22.25
N PRO A 127 -7.97 2.21 -23.35
CA PRO A 127 -7.28 2.04 -24.62
C PRO A 127 -6.73 3.42 -25.01
N GLN A 128 -5.48 3.70 -24.65
CA GLN A 128 -4.78 4.81 -25.26
C GLN A 128 -4.81 4.55 -26.76
N GLN A 129 -5.26 5.51 -27.55
CA GLN A 129 -5.21 5.47 -29.02
C GLN A 129 -3.76 5.40 -29.56
N ARG A 130 -2.77 5.34 -28.67
CA ARG A 130 -1.35 5.18 -28.96
C ARG A 130 -1.00 3.71 -28.88
N THR A 131 -0.29 3.22 -29.89
CA THR A 131 0.35 1.91 -29.87
C THR A 131 1.15 1.77 -28.57
N ARG A 132 0.93 0.66 -27.85
CA ARG A 132 1.70 0.33 -26.65
C ARG A 132 3.19 0.37 -26.99
N SER A 133 3.93 1.14 -26.23
CA SER A 133 5.38 1.30 -26.38
C SER A 133 6.10 0.02 -25.96
N SER A 134 7.37 -0.12 -26.34
CA SER A 134 8.21 -1.23 -25.85
C SER A 134 8.38 -1.23 -24.32
N ASP A 135 8.22 -0.07 -23.68
CA ASP A 135 8.22 0.07 -22.22
C ASP A 135 6.95 -0.49 -21.57
N ASP A 136 5.86 -0.70 -22.32
CA ASP A 136 4.59 -1.24 -21.80
C ASP A 136 4.55 -2.78 -21.79
N VAL A 137 5.59 -3.45 -22.32
CA VAL A 137 5.64 -4.91 -22.41
C VAL A 137 5.55 -5.52 -21.01
N GLY A 138 4.61 -6.47 -20.84
CA GLY A 138 4.37 -7.19 -19.59
C GLY A 138 3.53 -6.44 -18.55
N LEU A 139 3.22 -5.15 -18.78
CA LEU A 139 2.45 -4.34 -17.83
C LEU A 139 0.96 -4.28 -18.22
N VAL A 140 0.09 -4.38 -17.22
CA VAL A 140 -1.36 -4.11 -17.34
C VAL A 140 -1.63 -2.61 -17.47
N LEU A 141 -1.01 -1.80 -16.60
CA LEU A 141 -0.98 -0.34 -16.72
C LEU A 141 0.13 0.08 -17.67
N SER A 142 -0.09 1.08 -18.53
CA SER A 142 1.01 1.65 -19.31
C SER A 142 2.13 2.17 -18.41
N ALA A 143 3.36 2.22 -18.91
CA ALA A 143 4.50 2.80 -18.21
C ALA A 143 4.24 4.29 -17.88
N GLY A 144 3.50 5.01 -18.74
CA GLY A 144 3.05 6.38 -18.47
C GLY A 144 2.08 6.47 -17.28
N THR A 145 1.04 5.63 -17.26
CA THR A 145 0.08 5.53 -16.15
C THR A 145 0.79 5.12 -14.85
N THR A 146 1.72 4.16 -14.94
CA THR A 146 2.54 3.67 -13.81
C THR A 146 3.40 4.78 -13.21
N ARG A 147 4.15 5.53 -14.03
CA ARG A 147 4.94 6.69 -13.58
C ARG A 147 4.04 7.74 -12.93
N SER A 148 2.92 8.06 -13.57
CA SER A 148 1.98 9.07 -13.05
C SER A 148 1.42 8.69 -11.68
N LEU A 149 1.08 7.41 -11.48
CA LEU A 149 0.64 6.89 -10.18
C LEU A 149 1.75 6.95 -9.13
N PHE A 150 2.97 6.55 -9.51
CA PHE A 150 4.13 6.60 -8.61
C PHE A 150 4.33 8.01 -8.04
N PHE A 151 4.35 9.02 -8.91
CA PHE A 151 4.42 10.43 -8.52
C PHE A 151 3.24 10.89 -7.67
N LEU A 152 2.02 10.45 -8.02
CA LEU A 152 0.83 10.79 -7.24
C LEU A 152 0.92 10.23 -5.82
N LEU A 153 1.37 8.98 -5.66
CA LEU A 153 1.53 8.33 -4.36
C LEU A 153 2.59 9.03 -3.49
N GLN A 154 3.70 9.50 -4.06
CA GLN A 154 4.69 10.31 -3.32
C GLN A 154 4.13 11.66 -2.88
N ASN A 155 3.36 12.32 -3.75
CA ASN A 155 2.70 13.56 -3.36
C ASN A 155 1.68 13.36 -2.23
N ILE A 156 0.96 12.23 -2.24
CA ILE A 156 0.04 11.86 -1.16
C ILE A 156 0.80 11.53 0.12
N LEU A 157 1.93 10.84 0.02
CA LEU A 157 2.81 10.52 1.15
C LEU A 157 3.25 11.79 1.88
N LEU A 158 3.70 12.79 1.13
CA LEU A 158 4.24 14.05 1.66
C LEU A 158 3.21 15.01 2.23
N ARG A 159 1.99 15.02 1.69
CA ARG A 159 0.94 15.98 2.05
C ARG A 159 -0.18 15.38 2.90
N GLY A 160 -0.19 14.06 3.05
CA GLY A 160 -1.23 13.33 3.76
C GLY A 160 -1.05 13.38 5.27
N SER A 161 -2.11 13.05 6.02
CA SER A 161 -1.96 12.64 7.41
C SER A 161 -1.19 11.32 7.50
N ASP A 162 -0.59 11.01 8.65
CA ASP A 162 0.18 9.76 8.83
C ASP A 162 -0.58 8.50 8.42
N PHE A 163 -1.90 8.48 8.64
CA PHE A 163 -2.75 7.38 8.21
C PHE A 163 -2.83 7.24 6.69
N VAL A 164 -2.99 8.36 5.98
CA VAL A 164 -3.01 8.39 4.50
C VAL A 164 -1.63 8.09 3.95
N ALA A 165 -0.58 8.66 4.55
CA ALA A 165 0.81 8.43 4.19
C ALA A 165 1.19 6.95 4.30
N TRP A 166 0.82 6.29 5.41
CA TRP A 166 1.02 4.86 5.59
C TRP A 166 0.35 4.01 4.50
N ASN A 167 -0.93 4.27 4.19
CA ASN A 167 -1.63 3.54 3.13
C ASN A 167 -1.04 3.85 1.74
N SER A 168 -0.59 5.09 1.50
CA SER A 168 0.07 5.49 0.25
C SER A 168 1.37 4.72 0.06
N LEU A 169 2.13 4.56 1.14
CA LEU A 169 3.37 3.82 1.14
C LEU A 169 3.19 2.31 0.90
N LEU A 170 2.17 1.69 1.50
CA LEU A 170 1.83 0.29 1.20
C LEU A 170 1.48 0.10 -0.27
N CYS A 171 0.69 1.04 -0.82
CA CYS A 171 0.36 1.05 -2.23
C CYS A 171 1.59 1.26 -3.11
N LEU A 172 2.51 2.15 -2.73
CA LEU A 172 3.77 2.41 -3.44
C LEU A 172 4.68 1.18 -3.44
N SER A 173 4.80 0.51 -2.30
CA SER A 173 5.57 -0.73 -2.12
C SER A 173 5.03 -1.83 -3.05
N SER A 174 3.72 -2.01 -3.06
CA SER A 174 3.06 -3.05 -3.87
C SER A 174 3.13 -2.74 -5.36
N LEU A 175 2.96 -1.47 -5.76
CA LEU A 175 3.16 -1.01 -7.13
C LEU A 175 4.59 -1.33 -7.60
N TRP A 176 5.58 -0.99 -6.78
CA TRP A 176 6.98 -1.27 -7.10
C TRP A 176 7.25 -2.76 -7.25
N GLU A 177 6.78 -3.58 -6.32
CA GLU A 177 6.95 -5.03 -6.40
C GLU A 177 6.34 -5.60 -7.70
N TYR A 178 5.13 -5.18 -8.03
CA TYR A 178 4.47 -5.53 -9.30
C TYR A 178 5.31 -5.12 -10.52
N VAL A 179 5.78 -3.86 -10.59
CA VAL A 179 6.56 -3.36 -11.73
C VAL A 179 7.90 -4.10 -11.82
N SER A 180 8.59 -4.32 -10.70
CA SER A 180 9.88 -5.03 -10.66
C SER A 180 9.78 -6.45 -11.21
N LYS A 181 8.66 -7.15 -10.94
CA LYS A 181 8.38 -8.50 -11.45
C LYS A 181 8.04 -8.53 -12.93
N LYS A 182 7.32 -7.53 -13.43
CA LYS A 182 6.78 -7.53 -14.80
C LYS A 182 7.65 -6.79 -15.81
N ASN A 183 8.31 -5.71 -15.40
CA ASN A 183 9.16 -4.88 -16.27
C ASN A 183 10.29 -4.19 -15.48
N LYS A 184 11.44 -4.87 -15.42
CA LYS A 184 12.62 -4.39 -14.70
C LYS A 184 13.12 -3.02 -15.18
N LYS A 185 13.08 -2.73 -16.48
CA LYS A 185 13.52 -1.45 -17.04
C LYS A 185 12.71 -0.28 -16.49
N VAL A 186 11.39 -0.41 -16.43
CA VAL A 186 10.51 0.62 -15.85
C VAL A 186 10.76 0.72 -14.35
N SER A 187 10.94 -0.41 -13.65
CA SER A 187 11.28 -0.43 -12.22
C SER A 187 12.56 0.34 -11.93
N ASP A 188 13.67 0.01 -12.61
CA ASP A 188 14.99 0.64 -12.44
C ASP A 188 14.89 2.15 -12.68
N HIS A 189 14.14 2.55 -13.71
CA HIS A 189 13.89 3.95 -13.99
C HIS A 189 13.13 4.66 -12.86
N LEU A 190 12.13 4.02 -12.24
CA LEU A 190 11.40 4.61 -11.11
C LEU A 190 12.30 4.79 -9.86
N VAL A 191 13.24 3.88 -9.61
CA VAL A 191 14.20 3.95 -8.47
C VAL A 191 15.20 5.08 -8.65
N GLN A 192 15.77 5.16 -9.85
CA GLN A 192 16.95 5.99 -10.14
C GLN A 192 16.59 7.45 -10.41
N GLN A 193 15.36 7.87 -10.13
CA GLN A 193 15.00 9.27 -10.28
C GLN A 193 15.69 10.12 -9.20
N PRO A 194 16.35 11.23 -9.57
CA PRO A 194 17.00 12.14 -8.62
C PRO A 194 16.06 12.69 -7.55
N TRP A 195 14.78 12.80 -7.87
CA TRP A 195 13.79 13.30 -6.92
C TRP A 195 13.57 12.33 -5.74
N ASN A 196 13.79 11.01 -5.91
CA ASN A 196 13.70 10.04 -4.80
C ASN A 196 14.78 10.32 -3.75
N GLU A 197 16.02 10.55 -4.22
CA GLU A 197 17.17 10.87 -3.37
C GLU A 197 16.92 12.18 -2.61
N PHE A 198 16.48 13.22 -3.33
CA PHE A 198 16.09 14.49 -2.71
C PHE A 198 14.98 14.31 -1.66
N LEU A 199 14.00 13.43 -1.90
CA LEU A 199 12.92 13.16 -0.95
C LEU A 199 13.46 12.49 0.32
N VAL A 200 14.29 11.46 0.16
CA VAL A 200 14.94 10.76 1.28
C VAL A 200 15.76 11.75 2.11
N GLU A 201 16.63 12.54 1.49
CA GLU A 201 17.46 13.53 2.17
C GLU A 201 16.62 14.61 2.87
N SER A 202 15.58 15.12 2.21
CA SER A 202 14.69 16.13 2.80
C SER A 202 13.97 15.60 4.04
N CYS A 203 13.46 14.38 3.99
CA CYS A 203 12.79 13.77 5.13
C CYS A 203 13.79 13.41 6.25
N LEU A 204 15.00 12.95 5.91
CA LEU A 204 16.07 12.72 6.89
C LEU A 204 16.49 14.03 7.57
N GLY A 205 16.60 15.13 6.83
CA GLY A 205 16.90 16.45 7.40
C GLY A 205 15.77 16.99 8.28
N PHE A 206 14.52 16.70 7.95
CA PHE A 206 13.37 17.13 8.74
C PHE A 206 13.19 16.33 10.03
N TYR A 207 13.34 15.00 9.95
CA TYR A 207 13.16 14.10 11.10
C TYR A 207 14.46 13.74 11.82
N GLY A 208 15.62 14.20 11.38
CA GLY A 208 16.93 13.77 11.88
C GLY A 208 17.12 13.86 13.41
N ASP A 209 16.44 14.82 14.04
CA ASP A 209 16.52 15.08 15.47
C ASP A 209 15.26 14.65 16.26
N THR A 210 14.25 14.11 15.57
CA THR A 210 12.95 13.74 16.19
C THR A 210 12.59 12.29 15.89
N LEU A 211 11.71 11.70 16.70
CA LEU A 211 11.23 10.36 16.41
C LEU A 211 10.36 10.39 15.14
N PRO A 212 10.77 9.73 14.03
CA PRO A 212 10.01 9.81 12.80
C PRO A 212 8.70 9.03 12.87
N PRO A 213 7.69 9.38 12.05
CA PRO A 213 6.47 8.61 11.94
C PRO A 213 6.74 7.23 11.31
N ALA A 214 5.88 6.25 11.61
CA ALA A 214 6.02 4.87 11.15
C ALA A 214 6.22 4.73 9.63
N TRP A 215 5.48 5.53 8.85
CA TRP A 215 5.56 5.48 7.40
C TRP A 215 6.94 5.90 6.92
N PHE A 216 7.63 6.81 7.60
CA PHE A 216 8.94 7.27 7.16
C PHE A 216 9.99 6.17 7.29
N ILE A 217 9.97 5.42 8.39
CA ILE A 217 10.84 4.24 8.57
C ILE A 217 10.63 3.29 7.40
N ARG A 218 9.39 2.95 7.09
CA ARG A 218 9.10 2.04 5.98
C ARG A 218 9.42 2.63 4.60
N PHE A 219 9.39 3.94 4.45
CA PHE A 219 9.78 4.63 3.23
C PHE A 219 11.28 4.50 2.95
N LEU A 220 12.11 4.62 3.98
CA LEU A 220 13.55 4.40 3.88
C LEU A 220 13.90 2.98 3.40
N ILE A 221 13.08 1.97 3.74
CA ILE A 221 13.25 0.57 3.26
C ILE A 221 13.05 0.46 1.75
N LEU A 222 12.22 1.31 1.14
CA LEU A 222 11.98 1.28 -0.31
C LEU A 222 13.15 1.83 -1.12
N PHE A 223 13.97 2.69 -0.52
CA PHE A 223 15.08 3.38 -1.20
C PHE A 223 16.42 3.19 -0.47
N PRO A 224 16.82 1.94 -0.15
CA PRO A 224 17.94 1.68 0.76
C PRO A 224 19.27 2.18 0.22
N SER A 225 19.46 2.19 -1.10
CA SER A 225 20.67 2.72 -1.75
C SER A 225 20.84 4.23 -1.58
N GLN A 226 19.78 4.95 -1.19
CA GLN A 226 19.76 6.40 -1.02
C GLN A 226 19.83 6.80 0.46
N VAL A 227 19.86 5.84 1.40
CA VAL A 227 19.87 6.14 2.84
C VAL A 227 21.28 5.95 3.40
N PRO A 228 21.92 7.00 3.97
CA PRO A 228 23.20 6.86 4.64
C PRO A 228 23.08 5.93 5.87
N GLN A 229 24.03 5.01 6.05
CA GLN A 229 24.03 4.06 7.16
C GLN A 229 23.93 4.74 8.54
N LYS A 230 24.66 5.84 8.73
CA LYS A 230 24.65 6.61 9.98
C LYS A 230 23.25 7.12 10.34
N SER A 231 22.44 7.49 9.34
CA SER A 231 21.08 7.96 9.54
C SER A 231 20.15 6.82 9.98
N VAL A 232 20.34 5.61 9.44
CA VAL A 232 19.60 4.42 9.87
C VAL A 232 19.91 4.08 11.33
N GLU A 233 21.19 4.08 11.69
CA GLU A 233 21.63 3.82 13.07
C GLU A 233 21.07 4.84 14.06
N ALA A 234 21.07 6.13 13.71
CA ALA A 234 20.48 7.18 14.53
C ALA A 234 18.98 6.97 14.77
N ILE A 235 18.22 6.61 13.72
CA ILE A 235 16.78 6.33 13.81
C ILE A 235 16.52 5.10 14.68
N LEU A 236 17.26 4.01 14.47
CA LEU A 236 17.12 2.80 15.27
C LEU A 236 17.44 3.05 16.74
N ASN A 237 18.52 3.79 17.04
CA ASN A 237 18.87 4.17 18.40
C ASN A 237 17.81 5.06 19.05
N SER A 238 17.22 6.01 18.29
CA SER A 238 16.11 6.84 18.76
C SER A 238 14.89 5.97 19.14
N ILE A 239 14.54 4.98 18.31
CA ILE A 239 13.45 4.02 18.60
C ILE A 239 13.76 3.19 19.85
N LEU A 240 15.00 2.71 19.99
CA LEU A 240 15.43 1.89 21.13
C LEU A 240 15.41 2.65 22.47
N GLN A 241 15.57 3.97 22.44
CA GLN A 241 15.51 4.82 23.62
C GLN A 241 14.07 5.13 24.07
N GLN A 242 13.06 4.85 23.24
CA GLN A 242 11.66 5.08 23.56
C GLN A 242 11.07 3.92 24.37
N ASN A 243 10.06 4.22 25.19
CA ASN A 243 9.35 3.19 25.93
C ASN A 243 8.53 2.31 24.95
N PRO A 244 8.73 0.97 24.91
CA PRO A 244 8.03 0.07 23.98
C PRO A 244 6.50 0.14 24.08
N GLU A 245 5.94 0.49 25.24
CA GLU A 245 4.49 0.62 25.44
C GLU A 245 3.89 1.86 24.75
N THR A 246 4.73 2.85 24.44
CA THR A 246 4.33 4.11 23.78
C THR A 246 4.61 4.11 22.28
N LEU A 247 5.32 3.09 21.80
CA LEU A 247 5.73 2.97 20.40
C LEU A 247 4.57 2.43 19.55
N ASP A 248 4.34 3.08 18.41
CA ASP A 248 3.37 2.59 17.43
C ASP A 248 3.83 1.20 16.92
N HIS A 249 2.97 0.19 17.06
CA HIS A 249 3.18 -1.16 16.52
C HIS A 249 3.62 -1.17 15.05
N ARG A 250 3.22 -0.18 14.25
CA ARG A 250 3.65 -0.02 12.85
C ARG A 250 5.12 0.39 12.74
N MET A 251 5.62 1.19 13.67
CA MET A 251 7.04 1.53 13.77
C MET A 251 7.86 0.29 14.12
N LEU A 252 7.43 -0.46 15.14
CA LEU A 252 8.10 -1.70 15.55
C LEU A 252 8.15 -2.72 14.41
N GLY A 253 7.02 -2.92 13.71
CA GLY A 253 6.97 -3.79 12.54
C GLY A 253 7.90 -3.34 11.41
N SER A 254 8.04 -2.03 11.19
CA SER A 254 8.94 -1.49 10.15
C SER A 254 10.41 -1.59 10.54
N ALA A 255 10.74 -1.31 11.80
CA ALA A 255 12.08 -1.48 12.35
C ALA A 255 12.51 -2.96 12.33
N ALA A 256 11.60 -3.88 12.62
CA ALA A 256 11.87 -5.32 12.55
C ALA A 256 12.23 -5.78 11.13
N VAL A 257 11.68 -5.16 10.07
CA VAL A 257 12.06 -5.46 8.68
C VAL A 257 13.49 -5.01 8.39
N PHE A 258 13.88 -3.81 8.83
CA PHE A 258 15.28 -3.34 8.74
C PHE A 258 16.26 -4.30 9.43
N ILE A 259 15.86 -4.85 10.57
CA ILE A 259 16.69 -5.76 11.37
C ILE A 259 16.77 -7.17 10.77
N LYS A 260 15.65 -7.71 10.26
CA LYS A 260 15.57 -9.09 9.74
C LYS A 260 16.15 -9.25 8.35
N GLU A 261 16.10 -8.21 7.53
CA GLU A 261 16.68 -8.26 6.18
C GLU A 261 17.82 -7.24 6.01
N PRO A 262 18.98 -7.33 6.71
CA PRO A 262 20.14 -6.53 6.35
C PRO A 262 20.68 -6.89 4.95
N TYR A 263 20.46 -8.16 4.54
CA TYR A 263 21.22 -8.84 3.49
C TYR A 263 20.53 -8.96 2.13
N ARG A 264 19.27 -8.53 2.00
CA ARG A 264 18.58 -8.52 0.69
C ARG A 264 18.81 -7.23 -0.10
N TYR A 265 19.44 -6.23 0.53
CA TYR A 265 19.35 -4.84 0.12
C TYR A 265 20.65 -4.20 -0.38
N ILE A 266 21.69 -5.01 -0.63
CA ILE A 266 22.92 -4.52 -1.24
C ILE A 266 23.27 -5.43 -2.40
N GLY A 267 23.36 -4.86 -3.60
CA GLY A 267 23.94 -5.52 -4.76
C GLY A 267 25.41 -5.86 -4.53
N GLY A 268 25.68 -6.97 -3.82
CA GLY A 268 26.97 -7.64 -3.81
C GLY A 268 28.07 -7.07 -2.91
N VAL A 269 27.76 -6.24 -1.90
CA VAL A 269 28.76 -5.86 -0.88
C VAL A 269 28.31 -6.35 0.49
N VAL A 270 29.05 -7.34 1.00
CA VAL A 270 28.87 -7.94 2.31
C VAL A 270 29.23 -6.89 3.37
N LEU A 271 28.24 -6.40 4.11
CA LEU A 271 28.48 -5.67 5.36
C LEU A 271 28.74 -6.69 6.47
N SER A 272 29.97 -6.73 6.98
CA SER A 272 30.24 -7.32 8.30
C SER A 272 29.68 -6.37 9.36
N ALA A 273 28.44 -6.60 9.78
CA ALA A 273 27.91 -5.91 10.95
C ALA A 273 28.60 -6.46 12.21
N ASP A 274 29.05 -5.55 13.05
CA ASP A 274 29.67 -5.81 14.34
C ASP A 274 28.74 -6.69 15.22
N LEU A 275 29.26 -7.79 15.77
CA LEU A 275 28.48 -8.84 16.46
C LEU A 275 27.64 -8.29 17.63
N THR A 276 28.08 -7.18 18.22
CA THR A 276 27.39 -6.50 19.32
C THR A 276 26.10 -5.78 18.90
N PHE A 277 25.97 -5.39 17.62
CA PHE A 277 24.76 -4.79 17.06
C PHE A 277 23.69 -5.86 16.75
N LEU A 278 24.12 -7.03 16.27
CA LEU A 278 23.27 -8.20 16.06
C LEU A 278 22.67 -8.74 17.37
N ASP A 279 23.44 -8.74 18.46
CA ASP A 279 22.93 -9.19 19.76
C ASP A 279 21.86 -8.25 20.34
N ARG A 280 22.07 -6.92 20.26
CA ARG A 280 21.07 -5.93 20.73
C ARG A 280 19.79 -5.93 19.90
N THR A 281 19.90 -6.20 18.60
CA THR A 281 18.75 -6.30 17.69
C THR A 281 18.02 -7.64 17.82
N ALA A 282 18.73 -8.72 18.19
CA ALA A 282 18.13 -10.01 18.56
C ALA A 282 17.35 -9.92 19.88
N ASP A 283 17.83 -9.14 20.85
CA ASP A 283 17.10 -8.85 22.09
C ASP A 283 15.85 -7.97 21.82
N LEU A 284 15.91 -7.03 20.88
CA LEU A 284 14.74 -6.28 20.43
C LEU A 284 13.71 -7.20 19.73
N ALA A 285 14.16 -8.09 18.85
CA ALA A 285 13.29 -9.06 18.20
C ALA A 285 12.65 -10.03 19.22
N ARG A 286 13.39 -10.45 20.25
CA ARG A 286 12.85 -11.27 21.35
C ARG A 286 11.86 -10.50 22.23
N THR A 287 12.09 -9.22 22.49
CA THR A 287 11.18 -8.37 23.26
C THR A 287 9.89 -8.08 22.48
N ILE A 288 10.00 -7.78 21.17
CA ILE A 288 8.85 -7.54 20.28
C ILE A 288 8.06 -8.83 20.01
N CYS A 289 8.73 -9.97 19.79
CA CYS A 289 8.04 -11.26 19.59
C CYS A 289 7.52 -11.88 20.89
N GLY A 290 8.07 -11.53 22.06
CA GLY A 290 7.62 -11.99 23.38
C GLY A 290 6.39 -11.26 23.91
N LEU A 291 6.05 -10.09 23.38
CA LEU A 291 4.84 -9.32 23.71
C LEU A 291 3.59 -9.76 22.90
N GLY A 292 3.66 -10.90 22.22
CA GLY A 292 2.63 -11.41 21.30
C GLY A 292 2.20 -12.86 21.57
N MET A 293 2.06 -13.25 22.85
CA MET A 293 1.23 -14.40 23.26
C MET A 293 0.10 -13.91 24.17
#